data_AF-A0A7C7WIL6-F1
#
_entry.id   AF-A0A7C7WIL6-F1
#
_cell.length_a   1.000
_cell.length_b   1.000
_cell.length_c   1.000
_cell.angle_alpha   90.00
_cell.angle_beta   90.00
_cell.angle_gamma   90.00
#
_symmetry.space_group_name_H-M   'P 1'
#
loop_
_entity.id
_entity.type
_entity.pdbx_description
1 polymer ?
#
loop_
_entity_poly.entity_id
_entity_poly.type
_entity_poly.pdbx_seq_one_letter_code
_entity_poly.pdbx_strand_id
1 'polypeptide(L)'
;FFLWSSIPDAELLDAAERGMLQDPAELERQTRRMLADSRAAALVENFAGQWLYLRNVRALTPDENRFPDFGESLRVAFQRETELFFESVLHDDRSVLEFLTADYTFVNERLARHYGIPNIYGSHFRRITLPDATRRGLLGHGSILATTAYPNRTSPVLRGKWVLENLLGTPPPLPPPDVPSLEETTADGSALSMREAMERHRANPVCASCHRLMDPPGFALEQFDAVGRYRTRNESNMPIDASGVLPDGTVFDGAAGLRAALMVRPNLFVTTLTEKLLTYALGRGVEYHDAPAIRAITRESAAEGYRFSSLILGVIESPPFQMRRSLGTDHDH
;
A
#
# COMPACT_ATOMS: atom_id res chain seq x y z
N PHE A 1 16.61 15.50 -4.38
CA PHE A 1 15.17 15.46 -4.08
C PHE A 1 14.66 14.10 -3.61
N PHE A 2 15.09 12.95 -4.18
CA PHE A 2 14.54 11.63 -3.82
C PHE A 2 14.36 11.37 -2.30
N LEU A 3 15.42 11.48 -1.48
CA LEU A 3 15.33 11.10 -0.06
C LEU A 3 14.73 12.19 0.85
N TRP A 4 15.07 13.45 0.63
CA TRP A 4 14.70 14.56 1.53
C TRP A 4 13.62 15.50 0.99
N SER A 5 13.20 15.32 -0.27
CA SER A 5 12.34 16.29 -0.99
C SER A 5 12.85 17.75 -0.91
N SER A 6 14.15 17.93 -0.69
CA SER A 6 14.81 19.23 -0.51
C SER A 6 16.08 19.31 -1.36
N ILE A 7 16.71 20.50 -1.31
CA ILE A 7 18.08 20.69 -1.80
C ILE A 7 19.08 19.84 -0.97
N PRO A 8 20.21 19.41 -1.58
CA PRO A 8 21.34 18.80 -0.87
C PRO A 8 21.88 19.69 0.25
N ASP A 9 22.47 19.10 1.27
CA ASP A 9 23.24 19.86 2.26
C ASP A 9 24.68 20.07 1.82
N ALA A 10 25.43 20.87 2.60
CA ALA A 10 26.80 21.25 2.25
C ALA A 10 27.74 20.04 2.13
N GLU A 11 27.59 19.01 2.96
CA GLU A 11 28.40 17.79 2.87
C GLU A 11 28.16 17.05 1.55
N LEU A 12 26.90 16.88 1.14
CA LEU A 12 26.58 16.22 -0.12
C LEU A 12 27.01 17.03 -1.34
N LEU A 13 26.92 18.37 -1.26
CA LEU A 13 27.41 19.26 -2.32
C LEU A 13 28.94 19.19 -2.45
N ASP A 14 29.68 19.26 -1.35
CA ASP A 14 31.15 19.16 -1.36
C ASP A 14 31.63 17.80 -1.91
N ALA A 15 30.96 16.70 -1.50
CA ALA A 15 31.24 15.37 -2.05
C ALA A 15 30.97 15.30 -3.57
N ALA A 16 29.90 15.95 -4.05
CA ALA A 16 29.59 16.02 -5.48
C ALA A 16 30.62 16.87 -6.26
N GLU A 17 30.99 18.04 -5.74
CA GLU A 17 31.97 18.95 -6.35
C GLU A 17 33.36 18.31 -6.49
N ARG A 18 33.73 17.45 -5.53
CA ARG A 18 34.99 16.68 -5.55
C ARG A 18 34.90 15.40 -6.38
N GLY A 19 33.76 15.11 -7.00
CA GLY A 19 33.54 13.89 -7.79
C GLY A 19 33.50 12.60 -6.96
N MET A 20 33.39 12.70 -5.63
CA MET A 20 33.46 11.54 -4.73
C MET A 20 32.22 10.64 -4.84
N LEU A 21 31.08 11.19 -5.29
CA LEU A 21 29.84 10.41 -5.47
C LEU A 21 29.90 9.39 -6.62
N GLN A 22 31.00 9.35 -7.38
CA GLN A 22 31.27 8.28 -8.36
C GLN A 22 31.85 7.02 -7.70
N ASP A 23 32.39 7.14 -6.48
CA ASP A 23 32.81 6.00 -5.67
C ASP A 23 31.57 5.37 -5.02
N PRO A 24 31.25 4.09 -5.32
CA PRO A 24 30.12 3.40 -4.72
C PRO A 24 30.14 3.43 -3.18
N ALA A 25 31.31 3.34 -2.56
CA ALA A 25 31.42 3.34 -1.10
C ALA A 25 31.03 4.69 -0.50
N GLU A 26 31.40 5.80 -1.14
CA GLU A 26 31.01 7.13 -0.69
C GLU A 26 29.52 7.40 -0.97
N LEU A 27 29.01 6.96 -2.12
CA LEU A 27 27.59 7.09 -2.47
C LEU A 27 26.70 6.34 -1.46
N GLU A 28 27.09 5.12 -1.08
CA GLU A 28 26.42 4.35 -0.04
C GLU A 28 26.49 5.07 1.31
N ARG A 29 27.68 5.55 1.71
CA ARG A 29 27.87 6.29 2.98
C ARG A 29 26.94 7.51 3.06
N GLN A 30 26.88 8.30 1.99
CA GLN A 30 25.99 9.46 1.92
C GLN A 30 24.52 9.05 1.96
N THR A 31 24.13 8.00 1.23
CA THR A 31 22.77 7.47 1.24
C THR A 31 22.33 7.08 2.66
N ARG A 32 23.14 6.30 3.38
CA ARG A 32 22.84 5.88 4.76
C ARG A 32 22.75 7.06 5.72
N ARG A 33 23.68 8.03 5.60
CA ARG A 33 23.63 9.28 6.38
C ARG A 33 22.32 10.02 6.13
N MET A 34 21.91 10.14 4.88
CA MET A 34 20.68 10.84 4.50
C MET A 34 19.43 10.14 5.03
N LEU A 35 19.40 8.81 5.02
CA LEU A 35 18.29 8.02 5.57
C LEU A 35 18.16 8.13 7.09
N ALA A 36 19.27 8.35 7.81
CA ALA A 36 19.29 8.56 9.25
C ALA A 36 18.91 10.00 9.68
N ASP A 37 18.87 10.95 8.74
CA ASP A 37 18.51 12.33 9.01
C ASP A 37 16.98 12.50 9.11
N SER A 38 16.51 13.36 10.02
CA SER A 38 15.08 13.67 10.19
C SER A 38 14.36 14.09 8.90
N ARG A 39 15.07 14.66 7.93
CA ARG A 39 14.53 15.04 6.61
C ARG A 39 14.09 13.83 5.79
N ALA A 40 14.54 12.61 6.11
CA ALA A 40 14.06 11.38 5.49
C ALA A 40 12.56 11.12 5.78
N ALA A 41 11.96 11.79 6.77
CA ALA A 41 10.51 11.79 6.98
C ALA A 41 9.74 12.21 5.71
N ALA A 42 10.36 12.98 4.80
CA ALA A 42 9.79 13.32 3.52
C ALA A 42 9.44 12.09 2.65
N LEU A 43 10.15 10.97 2.77
CA LEU A 43 9.78 9.72 2.09
C LEU A 43 8.45 9.17 2.63
N VAL A 44 8.23 9.26 3.95
CA VAL A 44 6.98 8.85 4.57
C VAL A 44 5.82 9.71 4.04
N GLU A 45 5.96 11.03 4.13
CA GLU A 45 4.90 11.97 3.74
C GLU A 45 4.58 11.94 2.25
N ASN A 46 5.61 11.85 1.40
CA ASN A 46 5.45 11.97 -0.03
C ASN A 46 5.28 10.62 -0.73
N PHE A 47 6.23 9.71 -0.54
CA PHE A 47 6.20 8.43 -1.22
C PHE A 47 5.10 7.53 -0.65
N ALA A 48 5.06 7.29 0.66
CA ALA A 48 4.00 6.46 1.25
C ALA A 48 2.61 7.12 1.08
N GLY A 49 2.56 8.45 1.17
CA GLY A 49 1.35 9.23 0.91
C GLY A 49 0.75 9.03 -0.49
N GLN A 50 1.59 8.89 -1.52
CA GLN A 50 1.17 8.60 -2.89
C GLN A 50 0.92 7.11 -3.12
N TRP A 51 1.85 6.25 -2.73
CA TRP A 51 1.77 4.81 -2.94
C TRP A 51 0.56 4.18 -2.24
N LEU A 52 0.31 4.54 -0.97
CA LEU A 52 -0.74 3.93 -0.17
C LEU A 52 -2.04 4.76 -0.14
N TYR A 53 -2.14 5.77 -1.01
CA TYR A 53 -3.27 6.71 -1.09
C TYR A 53 -3.60 7.43 0.23
N LEU A 54 -2.63 7.62 1.14
CA LEU A 54 -2.89 8.24 2.45
C LEU A 54 -3.38 9.68 2.34
N ARG A 55 -3.01 10.39 1.26
CA ARG A 55 -3.50 11.74 0.97
C ARG A 55 -5.03 11.79 0.84
N ASN A 56 -5.66 10.69 0.43
CA ASN A 56 -7.11 10.61 0.25
C ASN A 56 -7.85 10.40 1.59
N VAL A 57 -7.16 9.99 2.65
CA VAL A 57 -7.77 9.72 3.97
C VAL A 57 -8.47 10.97 4.52
N ARG A 58 -7.90 12.15 4.27
CA ARG A 58 -8.47 13.43 4.71
C ARG A 58 -9.82 13.75 4.08
N ALA A 59 -10.06 13.25 2.86
CA ALA A 59 -11.29 13.48 2.10
C ALA A 59 -12.40 12.44 2.39
N LEU A 60 -12.14 11.46 3.26
CA LEU A 60 -13.12 10.43 3.59
C LEU A 60 -14.35 11.02 4.28
N THR A 61 -15.51 10.78 3.68
CA THR A 61 -16.83 11.19 4.17
C THR A 61 -17.80 9.99 4.22
N PRO A 62 -17.55 8.98 5.09
CA PRO A 62 -18.50 7.88 5.27
C PRO A 62 -19.89 8.38 5.70
N ASP A 63 -20.92 7.62 5.36
CA ASP A 63 -22.31 7.90 5.75
C ASP A 63 -22.42 7.92 7.28
N GLU A 64 -22.74 9.09 7.83
CA GLU A 64 -22.82 9.32 9.28
C GLU A 64 -23.92 8.48 9.96
N ASN A 65 -25.00 8.15 9.26
CA ASN A 65 -26.05 7.30 9.82
C ASN A 65 -25.57 5.85 9.98
N ARG A 66 -24.69 5.40 9.07
CA ARG A 66 -24.13 4.03 9.10
C ARG A 66 -22.89 3.94 9.98
N PHE A 67 -22.08 4.99 10.01
CA PHE A 67 -20.80 5.03 10.70
C PHE A 67 -20.70 6.25 11.64
N PRO A 68 -21.57 6.38 12.65
CA PRO A 68 -21.69 7.59 13.47
C PRO A 68 -20.44 7.92 14.27
N ASP A 69 -19.61 6.92 14.59
CA ASP A 69 -18.35 7.18 15.29
C ASP A 69 -17.24 7.66 14.35
N PHE A 70 -17.40 7.56 13.03
CA PHE A 70 -16.37 7.99 12.09
C PHE A 70 -16.30 9.51 12.05
N GLY A 71 -15.14 10.06 12.43
CA GLY A 71 -14.94 11.50 12.48
C GLY A 71 -13.49 11.89 12.20
N GLU A 72 -13.21 13.19 12.23
CA GLU A 72 -11.89 13.75 11.93
C GLU A 72 -10.77 13.12 12.78
N SER A 73 -11.01 12.94 14.07
CA SER A 73 -10.04 12.31 14.97
C SER A 73 -9.65 10.89 14.55
N LEU A 74 -10.57 10.13 13.94
CA LEU A 74 -10.27 8.81 13.40
C LEU A 74 -9.53 8.89 12.07
N ARG A 75 -9.89 9.82 11.18
CA ARG A 75 -9.15 10.04 9.91
C ARG A 75 -7.69 10.39 10.16
N VAL A 76 -7.45 11.32 11.09
CA VAL A 76 -6.08 11.68 11.50
C VAL A 76 -5.38 10.46 12.10
N ALA A 77 -6.08 9.66 12.91
CA ALA A 77 -5.46 8.50 13.52
C ALA A 77 -5.11 7.39 12.51
N PHE A 78 -5.96 7.15 11.50
CA PHE A 78 -5.69 6.24 10.39
C PHE A 78 -4.48 6.67 9.57
N GLN A 79 -4.40 7.95 9.22
CA GLN A 79 -3.25 8.47 8.48
C GLN A 79 -1.97 8.28 9.31
N ARG A 80 -2.00 8.67 10.60
CA ARG A 80 -0.82 8.62 11.47
C ARG A 80 -0.35 7.20 11.78
N GLU A 81 -1.26 6.23 11.91
CA GLU A 81 -0.90 4.81 12.05
C GLU A 81 -0.01 4.35 10.90
N THR A 82 -0.46 4.57 9.66
CA THR A 82 0.26 4.07 8.48
C THR A 82 1.56 4.82 8.24
N GLU A 83 1.60 6.11 8.53
CA GLU A 83 2.84 6.90 8.49
C GLU A 83 3.86 6.38 9.50
N LEU A 84 3.48 6.19 10.78
CA LEU A 84 4.37 5.65 11.81
C LEU A 84 4.83 4.23 11.49
N PHE A 85 3.95 3.42 10.92
CA PHE A 85 4.29 2.08 10.49
C PHE A 85 5.35 2.08 9.39
N PHE A 86 5.16 2.91 8.37
CA PHE A 86 6.13 3.07 7.28
C PHE A 86 7.45 3.66 7.78
N GLU A 87 7.39 4.70 8.62
CA GLU A 87 8.54 5.31 9.28
C GLU A 87 9.34 4.27 10.06
N SER A 88 8.68 3.37 10.80
CA SER A 88 9.34 2.30 11.54
C SER A 88 10.06 1.29 10.63
N VAL A 89 9.47 0.91 9.49
CA VAL A 89 10.11 -0.02 8.53
C VAL A 89 11.31 0.65 7.87
N LEU A 90 11.21 1.94 7.54
CA LEU A 90 12.29 2.72 6.93
C LEU A 90 13.45 2.96 7.90
N HIS A 91 13.16 3.50 9.09
CA HIS A 91 14.16 3.94 10.06
C HIS A 91 14.90 2.76 10.70
N ASP A 92 14.19 1.68 11.04
CA ASP A 92 14.83 0.48 11.59
C ASP A 92 15.47 -0.41 10.50
N ASP A 93 15.47 0.04 9.24
CA ASP A 93 15.92 -0.70 8.06
C ASP A 93 15.39 -2.14 8.04
N ARG A 94 14.07 -2.28 8.20
CA ARG A 94 13.40 -3.58 8.19
C ARG A 94 13.30 -4.12 6.78
N SER A 95 13.01 -5.41 6.69
CA SER A 95 12.59 -6.00 5.42
C SER A 95 11.30 -5.32 4.97
N VAL A 96 11.22 -4.92 3.70
CA VAL A 96 9.98 -4.34 3.14
C VAL A 96 8.83 -5.35 3.17
N LEU A 97 9.10 -6.64 3.30
CA LEU A 97 8.08 -7.68 3.49
C LEU A 97 7.30 -7.51 4.81
N GLU A 98 7.82 -6.74 5.77
CA GLU A 98 7.07 -6.36 6.97
C GLU A 98 5.82 -5.53 6.64
N PHE A 99 5.80 -4.80 5.52
CA PHE A 99 4.58 -4.13 5.05
C PHE A 99 3.41 -5.11 4.86
N LEU A 100 3.69 -6.37 4.57
CA LEU A 100 2.67 -7.41 4.51
C LEU A 100 2.53 -8.12 5.85
N THR A 101 3.63 -8.40 6.54
CA THR A 101 3.69 -9.44 7.59
C THR A 101 3.79 -8.96 9.02
N ALA A 102 4.08 -7.68 9.25
CA ALA A 102 4.30 -7.12 10.59
C ALA A 102 3.17 -7.49 11.56
N ASP A 103 3.56 -8.05 12.69
CA ASP A 103 2.67 -8.39 13.80
C ASP A 103 2.51 -7.24 14.79
N TYR A 104 2.86 -6.02 14.40
CA TYR A 104 2.73 -4.82 15.20
C TYR A 104 2.05 -3.70 14.42
N THR A 105 1.47 -2.75 15.14
CA THR A 105 0.96 -1.48 14.59
C THR A 105 1.16 -0.35 15.60
N PHE A 106 0.80 0.87 15.22
CA PHE A 106 0.86 2.07 16.04
C PHE A 106 -0.55 2.60 16.31
N VAL A 107 -0.95 2.62 17.59
CA VAL A 107 -2.29 3.08 17.98
C VAL A 107 -2.24 4.11 19.10
N ASN A 108 -3.18 5.05 19.05
CA ASN A 108 -3.61 5.83 20.21
C ASN A 108 -4.97 5.32 20.72
N GLU A 109 -5.52 5.92 21.78
CA GLU A 109 -6.81 5.47 22.33
C GLU A 109 -7.95 5.50 21.31
N ARG A 110 -8.04 6.55 20.49
CA ARG A 110 -9.11 6.71 19.50
C ARG A 110 -9.10 5.55 18.50
N LEU A 111 -7.92 5.18 18.01
CA LEU A 111 -7.74 4.11 17.05
C LEU A 111 -7.90 2.72 17.69
N ALA A 112 -7.33 2.54 18.88
CA ALA A 112 -7.45 1.30 19.65
C ALA A 112 -8.91 0.95 19.93
N ARG A 113 -9.73 1.94 20.33
CA ARG A 113 -11.18 1.77 20.50
C ARG A 113 -11.88 1.34 19.21
N HIS A 114 -11.49 1.93 18.07
CA HIS A 114 -12.03 1.56 16.76
C HIS A 114 -11.68 0.13 16.37
N TYR A 115 -10.50 -0.34 16.75
CA TYR A 115 -10.02 -1.69 16.46
C TYR A 115 -10.39 -2.73 17.50
N GLY A 116 -11.01 -2.34 18.61
CA GLY A 116 -11.34 -3.24 19.72
C GLY A 116 -10.11 -3.68 20.53
N ILE A 117 -9.04 -2.88 20.53
CA ILE A 117 -7.81 -3.16 21.26
C ILE A 117 -7.92 -2.56 22.67
N PRO A 118 -7.95 -3.38 23.74
CA PRO A 118 -8.14 -2.89 25.09
C PRO A 118 -6.86 -2.25 25.66
N ASN A 119 -7.00 -1.55 26.79
CA ASN A 119 -5.88 -1.06 27.62
C ASN A 119 -4.96 -0.01 26.96
N ILE A 120 -5.46 0.76 25.99
CA ILE A 120 -4.75 1.88 25.37
C ILE A 120 -5.47 3.19 25.75
N TYR A 121 -4.76 4.12 26.38
CA TYR A 121 -5.33 5.37 26.90
C TYR A 121 -4.52 6.59 26.47
N GLY A 122 -5.19 7.69 26.13
CA GLY A 122 -4.56 8.94 25.73
C GLY A 122 -4.26 9.07 24.23
N SER A 123 -3.85 10.28 23.84
CA SER A 123 -3.68 10.71 22.45
C SER A 123 -2.38 10.24 21.79
N HIS A 124 -1.36 9.89 22.58
CA HIS A 124 -0.06 9.46 22.08
C HIS A 124 -0.13 8.07 21.44
N PHE A 125 0.45 7.96 20.25
CA PHE A 125 0.64 6.70 19.55
C PHE A 125 1.69 5.85 20.24
N ARG A 126 1.45 4.54 20.28
CA ARG A 126 2.42 3.56 20.77
C ARG A 126 2.45 2.36 19.84
N ARG A 127 3.65 1.81 19.64
CA ARG A 127 3.82 0.52 18.98
C ARG A 127 3.28 -0.58 19.89
N ILE A 128 2.41 -1.42 19.37
CA ILE A 128 1.87 -2.59 20.06
C ILE A 128 2.05 -3.83 19.19
N THR A 129 2.18 -4.99 19.82
CA THR A 129 2.02 -6.27 19.13
C THR A 129 0.54 -6.58 18.99
N LEU A 130 0.13 -6.95 17.78
CA LEU A 130 -1.22 -7.39 17.46
C LEU A 130 -1.43 -8.82 17.98
N PRO A 131 -2.48 -9.05 18.79
CA PRO A 131 -2.69 -10.35 19.43
C PRO A 131 -3.09 -11.45 18.43
N ASP A 132 -3.64 -11.06 17.28
CA ASP A 132 -4.07 -11.99 16.24
C ASP A 132 -3.58 -11.56 14.84
N ALA A 133 -3.90 -12.40 13.86
CA ALA A 133 -3.43 -12.28 12.49
C ALA A 133 -4.29 -11.35 11.60
N THR A 134 -5.40 -10.83 12.14
CA THR A 134 -6.46 -10.15 11.39
C THR A 134 -5.94 -8.84 10.80
N ARG A 135 -5.25 -8.03 11.60
CA ARG A 135 -4.81 -6.67 11.22
C ARG A 135 -3.32 -6.54 10.87
N ARG A 136 -2.61 -7.64 10.69
CA ARG A 136 -1.16 -7.61 10.41
C ARG A 136 -0.87 -6.99 9.05
N GLY A 137 0.13 -6.11 9.02
CA GLY A 137 0.57 -5.36 7.83
C GLY A 137 -0.51 -4.45 7.25
N LEU A 138 -0.20 -3.89 6.08
CA LEU A 138 -1.01 -2.88 5.39
C LEU A 138 -2.46 -3.31 5.11
N LEU A 139 -2.71 -4.60 4.89
CA LEU A 139 -4.07 -5.13 4.66
C LEU A 139 -5.01 -4.94 5.86
N GLY A 140 -4.47 -4.74 7.06
CA GLY A 140 -5.22 -4.51 8.29
C GLY A 140 -5.48 -3.05 8.64
N HIS A 141 -4.83 -2.11 7.94
CA HIS A 141 -4.85 -0.70 8.27
C HIS A 141 -6.16 -0.02 7.83
N GLY A 142 -6.74 0.77 8.74
CA GLY A 142 -8.01 1.47 8.51
C GLY A 142 -7.92 2.50 7.39
N SER A 143 -6.75 3.15 7.21
CA SER A 143 -6.53 4.09 6.12
C SER A 143 -6.74 3.45 4.75
N ILE A 144 -6.23 2.23 4.55
CA ILE A 144 -6.35 1.50 3.28
C ILE A 144 -7.76 0.95 3.12
N LEU A 145 -8.29 0.32 4.16
CA LEU A 145 -9.63 -0.30 4.13
C LEU A 145 -10.75 0.73 3.86
N ALA A 146 -10.60 1.96 4.34
CA ALA A 146 -11.58 3.03 4.16
C ALA A 146 -11.39 3.79 2.84
N THR A 147 -10.16 4.00 2.37
CA THR A 147 -9.89 4.63 1.05
C THR A 147 -10.26 3.75 -0.13
N THR A 148 -10.43 2.46 0.09
CA THR A 148 -10.83 1.47 -0.91
C THR A 148 -12.29 1.03 -0.74
N ALA A 149 -13.12 1.86 -0.12
CA ALA A 149 -14.55 1.64 0.08
C ALA A 149 -15.38 2.82 -0.46
N TYR A 150 -16.70 2.62 -0.57
CA TYR A 150 -17.64 3.71 -0.79
C TYR A 150 -18.10 4.30 0.56
N PRO A 151 -18.62 5.54 0.59
CA PRO A 151 -19.11 6.16 1.82
C PRO A 151 -20.09 5.31 2.62
N ASN A 152 -20.94 4.54 1.95
CA ASN A 152 -22.03 3.78 2.55
C ASN A 152 -21.81 2.27 2.59
N ARG A 153 -20.77 1.73 1.93
CA ARG A 153 -20.56 0.27 1.80
C ARG A 153 -19.12 -0.11 1.44
N THR A 154 -18.77 -1.37 1.66
CA THR A 154 -17.51 -1.94 1.20
C THR A 154 -17.44 -2.03 -0.34
N SER A 155 -16.25 -2.27 -0.88
CA SER A 155 -16.06 -2.49 -2.32
C SER A 155 -14.95 -3.50 -2.56
N PRO A 156 -15.28 -4.79 -2.78
CA PRO A 156 -14.30 -5.81 -3.17
C PRO A 156 -13.52 -5.41 -4.43
N VAL A 157 -14.18 -4.71 -5.35
CA VAL A 157 -13.58 -4.18 -6.58
C VAL A 157 -12.46 -3.20 -6.28
N LEU A 158 -12.73 -2.16 -5.49
CA LEU A 158 -11.71 -1.14 -5.17
C LEU A 158 -10.58 -1.71 -4.30
N ARG A 159 -10.91 -2.58 -3.35
CA ARG A 159 -9.94 -3.30 -2.50
C ARG A 159 -9.03 -4.21 -3.31
N GLY A 160 -9.62 -5.02 -4.18
CA GLY A 160 -8.91 -5.90 -5.07
C GLY A 160 -8.02 -5.15 -6.05
N LYS A 161 -8.55 -4.07 -6.65
CA LYS A 161 -7.77 -3.18 -7.52
C LYS A 161 -6.55 -2.65 -6.77
N TRP A 162 -6.74 -2.17 -5.55
CA TRP A 162 -5.65 -1.64 -4.74
C TRP A 162 -4.57 -2.70 -4.48
N VAL A 163 -4.94 -3.94 -4.16
CA VAL A 163 -3.99 -5.06 -3.98
C VAL A 163 -3.22 -5.33 -5.28
N LEU A 164 -3.94 -5.46 -6.41
CA LEU A 164 -3.31 -5.74 -7.71
C LEU A 164 -2.35 -4.62 -8.14
N GLU A 165 -2.75 -3.36 -7.97
CA GLU A 165 -1.99 -2.19 -8.43
C GLU A 165 -0.82 -1.83 -7.50
N ASN A 166 -1.03 -1.88 -6.17
CA ASN A 166 -0.06 -1.38 -5.19
C ASN A 166 0.81 -2.48 -4.60
N LEU A 167 0.39 -3.75 -4.63
CA LEU A 167 1.15 -4.87 -4.07
C LEU A 167 1.64 -5.88 -5.12
N LEU A 168 1.00 -6.00 -6.28
CA LEU A 168 1.35 -7.03 -7.28
C LEU A 168 1.84 -6.48 -8.63
N GLY A 169 1.66 -5.18 -8.89
CA GLY A 169 2.14 -4.54 -10.12
C GLY A 169 1.37 -4.98 -11.36
N THR A 170 0.14 -5.47 -11.19
CA THR A 170 -0.74 -5.93 -12.26
C THR A 170 -2.07 -5.18 -12.24
N PRO A 171 -2.07 -3.84 -12.42
CA PRO A 171 -3.30 -3.06 -12.34
C PRO A 171 -4.35 -3.59 -13.32
N PRO A 172 -5.63 -3.69 -12.91
CA PRO A 172 -6.69 -4.05 -13.84
C PRO A 172 -6.82 -2.99 -14.94
N PRO A 173 -7.30 -3.35 -16.14
CA PRO A 173 -7.56 -2.38 -17.18
C PRO A 173 -8.65 -1.40 -16.75
N LEU A 174 -8.74 -0.26 -17.46
CA LEU A 174 -9.82 0.69 -17.22
C LEU A 174 -11.19 0.01 -17.41
N PRO A 175 -12.18 0.33 -16.56
CA PRO A 175 -13.52 -0.20 -16.73
C PRO A 175 -14.09 0.21 -18.09
N PRO A 176 -14.96 -0.62 -18.70
CA PRO A 176 -15.65 -0.24 -19.92
C PRO A 176 -16.54 1.00 -19.68
N PRO A 177 -16.87 1.78 -20.74
CA PRO A 177 -17.87 2.84 -20.61
C PRO A 177 -19.22 2.25 -20.18
N ASP A 178 -20.00 3.03 -19.43
CA ASP A 178 -21.38 2.71 -19.01
C ASP A 178 -21.52 1.43 -18.14
N VAL A 179 -20.69 1.28 -17.11
CA VAL A 179 -20.85 0.22 -16.11
C VAL A 179 -22.19 0.40 -15.35
N PRO A 180 -23.09 -0.60 -15.36
CA PRO A 180 -24.35 -0.51 -14.64
C PRO A 180 -24.12 -0.48 -13.12
N SER A 181 -25.08 0.10 -12.40
CA SER A 181 -25.07 0.04 -10.93
C SER A 181 -25.16 -1.41 -10.44
N LEU A 182 -24.55 -1.69 -9.29
CA LEU A 182 -24.62 -3.00 -8.66
C LEU A 182 -26.02 -3.24 -8.08
N GLU A 183 -26.67 -4.33 -8.48
CA GLU A 183 -27.92 -4.81 -7.88
C GLU A 183 -27.62 -5.49 -6.54
N GLU A 184 -28.13 -4.93 -5.45
CA GLU A 184 -27.92 -5.44 -4.08
C GLU A 184 -29.12 -6.20 -3.52
N THR A 185 -30.19 -6.34 -4.31
CA THR A 185 -31.41 -7.05 -3.91
C THR A 185 -31.79 -8.11 -4.93
N THR A 186 -32.45 -9.16 -4.46
CA THR A 186 -33.11 -10.14 -5.32
C THR A 186 -34.40 -9.58 -5.94
N ALA A 187 -34.99 -10.31 -6.89
CA ALA A 187 -36.26 -9.94 -7.52
C ALA A 187 -37.45 -9.91 -6.54
N ASP A 188 -37.37 -10.66 -5.43
CA ASP A 188 -38.32 -10.67 -4.32
C ASP A 188 -37.97 -9.64 -3.21
N GLY A 189 -36.94 -8.81 -3.42
CA GLY A 189 -36.59 -7.70 -2.54
C GLY A 189 -35.69 -8.05 -1.34
N SER A 190 -35.22 -9.29 -1.24
CA SER A 190 -34.27 -9.69 -0.19
C SER A 190 -32.87 -9.13 -0.46
N ALA A 191 -32.16 -8.72 0.59
CA ALA A 191 -30.82 -8.15 0.46
C ALA A 191 -29.77 -9.24 0.20
N LEU A 192 -28.97 -9.06 -0.85
CA LEU A 192 -27.85 -9.91 -1.20
C LEU A 192 -26.64 -9.64 -0.32
N SER A 193 -25.82 -10.66 -0.10
CA SER A 193 -24.45 -10.40 0.31
C SER A 193 -23.69 -9.68 -0.81
N MET A 194 -22.66 -8.93 -0.43
CA MET A 194 -21.75 -8.30 -1.39
C MET A 194 -21.10 -9.34 -2.33
N ARG A 195 -20.80 -10.55 -1.83
CA ARG A 195 -20.32 -11.64 -2.69
C ARG A 195 -21.34 -12.02 -3.75
N GLU A 196 -22.57 -12.33 -3.36
CA GLU A 196 -23.64 -12.74 -4.29
C GLU A 196 -23.95 -11.64 -5.31
N ALA A 197 -24.02 -10.37 -4.87
CA ALA A 197 -24.25 -9.23 -5.76
C ALA A 197 -23.14 -9.13 -6.83
N MET A 198 -21.87 -9.28 -6.43
CA MET A 198 -20.75 -9.25 -7.38
C MET A 198 -20.74 -10.46 -8.31
N GLU A 199 -21.06 -11.65 -7.79
CA GLU A 199 -21.16 -12.86 -8.60
C GLU A 199 -22.24 -12.77 -9.67
N ARG A 200 -23.37 -12.14 -9.36
CA ARG A 200 -24.40 -11.81 -10.35
C ARG A 200 -23.91 -10.77 -11.36
N HIS A 201 -23.27 -9.70 -10.89
CA HIS A 201 -22.75 -8.64 -11.77
C HIS A 201 -21.74 -9.19 -12.79
N ARG A 202 -20.85 -10.10 -12.36
CA ARG A 202 -19.85 -10.71 -13.23
C ARG A 202 -20.36 -11.87 -14.08
N ALA A 203 -21.66 -12.17 -14.08
CA ALA A 203 -22.24 -13.14 -15.02
C ALA A 203 -22.04 -12.69 -16.47
N ASN A 204 -21.86 -11.38 -16.70
CA ASN A 204 -21.41 -10.85 -17.98
C ASN A 204 -19.94 -11.25 -18.27
N PRO A 205 -19.65 -11.97 -19.37
CA PRO A 205 -18.29 -12.41 -19.72
C PRO A 205 -17.27 -11.27 -19.81
N VAL A 206 -17.69 -10.07 -20.20
CA VAL A 206 -16.83 -8.88 -20.30
C VAL A 206 -16.32 -8.49 -18.91
N CYS A 207 -17.21 -8.43 -17.92
CA CYS A 207 -16.87 -8.12 -16.53
C CYS A 207 -16.03 -9.24 -15.89
N ALA A 208 -16.39 -10.51 -16.15
CA ALA A 208 -15.71 -11.68 -15.59
C ALA A 208 -14.20 -11.74 -15.94
N SER A 209 -13.78 -11.18 -17.07
CA SER A 209 -12.38 -11.20 -17.51
C SER A 209 -11.43 -10.58 -16.49
N CYS A 210 -11.79 -9.41 -15.94
CA CYS A 210 -10.98 -8.65 -15.00
C CYS A 210 -11.32 -9.00 -13.54
N HIS A 211 -12.60 -9.20 -13.26
CA HIS A 211 -13.09 -9.52 -11.91
C HIS A 211 -12.57 -10.86 -11.38
N ARG A 212 -12.23 -11.83 -12.26
CA ARG A 212 -11.53 -13.06 -11.85
C ARG A 212 -10.20 -12.81 -11.14
N LEU A 213 -9.51 -11.73 -11.46
CA LEU A 213 -8.22 -11.37 -10.86
C LEU A 213 -8.41 -10.47 -9.62
N MET A 214 -9.38 -9.55 -9.70
CA MET A 214 -9.56 -8.46 -8.74
C MET A 214 -10.46 -8.84 -7.57
N ASP A 215 -11.57 -9.55 -7.81
CA ASP A 215 -12.53 -9.84 -6.76
C ASP A 215 -11.95 -10.73 -5.64
N PRO A 216 -11.16 -11.80 -5.92
CA PRO A 216 -10.67 -12.67 -4.86
C PRO A 216 -9.91 -11.94 -3.74
N PRO A 217 -8.87 -11.10 -4.02
CA PRO A 217 -8.21 -10.35 -2.96
C PRO A 217 -9.15 -9.32 -2.30
N GLY A 218 -10.12 -8.78 -3.03
CA GLY A 218 -11.15 -7.90 -2.49
C GLY A 218 -12.06 -8.59 -1.47
N PHE A 219 -12.53 -9.79 -1.78
CA PHE A 219 -13.37 -10.59 -0.90
C PHE A 219 -12.64 -11.04 0.36
N ALA A 220 -11.33 -11.29 0.29
CA ALA A 220 -10.50 -11.58 1.46
C ALA A 220 -10.59 -10.48 2.52
N LEU A 221 -10.86 -9.24 2.10
CA LEU A 221 -10.95 -8.08 2.98
C LEU A 221 -12.38 -7.75 3.41
N GLU A 222 -13.41 -8.50 2.97
CA GLU A 222 -14.81 -8.23 3.34
C GLU A 222 -15.12 -8.47 4.83
N GLN A 223 -14.23 -9.15 5.55
CA GLN A 223 -14.23 -9.21 7.01
C GLN A 223 -13.91 -7.85 7.66
N PHE A 224 -13.68 -6.80 6.87
CA PHE A 224 -13.66 -5.42 7.33
C PHE A 224 -14.80 -4.62 6.71
N ASP A 225 -15.54 -3.85 7.51
CA ASP A 225 -16.55 -2.91 7.03
C ASP A 225 -15.94 -1.74 6.26
N ALA A 226 -16.78 -0.82 5.78
CA ALA A 226 -16.35 0.32 4.96
C ALA A 226 -15.40 1.29 5.69
N VAL A 227 -15.38 1.26 7.02
CA VAL A 227 -14.50 2.09 7.86
C VAL A 227 -13.42 1.25 8.56
N GLY A 228 -13.20 0.02 8.08
CA GLY A 228 -12.12 -0.85 8.52
C GLY A 228 -12.33 -1.53 9.87
N ARG A 229 -13.56 -1.63 10.40
CA ARG A 229 -13.87 -2.47 11.58
C ARG A 229 -13.99 -3.91 11.19
N TYR A 230 -13.47 -4.80 12.03
CA TYR A 230 -13.58 -6.23 11.79
C TYR A 230 -15.02 -6.73 12.01
N ARG A 231 -15.48 -7.63 11.15
CA ARG A 231 -16.81 -8.24 11.17
C ARG A 231 -16.75 -9.67 10.66
N THR A 232 -17.62 -10.53 11.20
CA THR A 232 -17.78 -11.93 10.75
C THR A 232 -19.09 -12.16 10.00
N ARG A 233 -20.00 -11.18 10.06
CA ARG A 233 -21.31 -11.20 9.40
C ARG A 233 -21.52 -9.94 8.58
N ASN A 234 -22.24 -10.08 7.48
CA ASN A 234 -22.63 -8.98 6.61
C ASN A 234 -23.87 -8.24 7.15
N GLU A 235 -24.33 -7.26 6.38
CA GLU A 235 -25.48 -6.41 6.66
C GLU A 235 -26.80 -7.21 6.80
N SER A 236 -26.92 -8.34 6.10
CA SER A 236 -28.04 -9.28 6.19
C SER A 236 -27.85 -10.33 7.31
N ASN A 237 -26.88 -10.13 8.20
CA ASN A 237 -26.53 -11.04 9.30
C ASN A 237 -26.09 -12.45 8.84
N MET A 238 -25.64 -12.60 7.60
CA MET A 238 -25.10 -13.86 7.08
C MET A 238 -23.58 -13.95 7.32
N PRO A 239 -23.01 -15.15 7.55
CA PRO A 239 -21.57 -15.32 7.64
C PRO A 239 -20.87 -14.80 6.38
N ILE A 240 -19.74 -14.12 6.58
CA ILE A 240 -18.92 -13.61 5.47
C ILE A 240 -18.05 -14.76 4.94
N ASP A 241 -18.23 -15.09 3.67
CA ASP A 241 -17.27 -15.91 2.93
C ASP A 241 -16.15 -14.99 2.40
N ALA A 242 -14.98 -15.10 3.02
CA ALA A 242 -13.77 -14.35 2.66
C ALA A 242 -12.76 -15.21 1.89
N SER A 243 -13.19 -16.36 1.37
CA SER A 243 -12.34 -17.26 0.61
C SER A 243 -12.06 -16.73 -0.80
N GLY A 244 -10.91 -17.09 -1.35
CA GLY A 244 -10.51 -16.72 -2.70
C GLY A 244 -9.41 -17.61 -3.25
N VAL A 245 -9.17 -17.46 -4.54
CA VAL A 245 -8.13 -18.20 -5.27
C VAL A 245 -7.36 -17.19 -6.12
N LEU A 246 -6.03 -17.20 -5.99
CA LEU A 246 -5.15 -16.42 -6.85
C LEU A 246 -5.02 -17.08 -8.24
N PRO A 247 -4.53 -16.36 -9.28
CA PRO A 247 -4.42 -16.91 -10.63
C PRO A 247 -3.49 -18.13 -10.76
N ASP A 248 -2.58 -18.32 -9.81
CA ASP A 248 -1.71 -19.49 -9.73
C ASP A 248 -2.35 -20.71 -9.03
N GLY A 249 -3.62 -20.60 -8.64
CA GLY A 249 -4.36 -21.65 -7.93
C GLY A 249 -4.20 -21.63 -6.41
N THR A 250 -3.43 -20.69 -5.85
CA THR A 250 -3.28 -20.57 -4.38
C THR A 250 -4.62 -20.20 -3.76
N VAL A 251 -5.16 -21.09 -2.93
CA VAL A 251 -6.38 -20.85 -2.16
C VAL A 251 -6.06 -20.09 -0.87
N PHE A 252 -6.96 -19.22 -0.45
CA PHE A 252 -6.82 -18.48 0.80
C PHE A 252 -8.18 -18.17 1.43
N ASP A 253 -8.16 -17.81 2.71
CA ASP A 253 -9.32 -17.32 3.44
C ASP A 253 -8.96 -16.09 4.29
N GLY A 254 -9.74 -15.03 4.12
CA GLY A 254 -9.59 -13.76 4.82
C GLY A 254 -8.27 -13.03 4.53
N ALA A 255 -8.07 -11.91 5.23
CA ALA A 255 -6.87 -11.09 5.09
C ALA A 255 -5.58 -11.85 5.47
N ALA A 256 -5.67 -12.73 6.46
CA ALA A 256 -4.54 -13.54 6.91
C ALA A 256 -4.12 -14.57 5.85
N GLY A 257 -5.08 -15.27 5.23
CA GLY A 257 -4.82 -16.19 4.13
C GLY A 257 -4.29 -15.46 2.90
N LEU A 258 -4.90 -14.32 2.52
CA LEU A 258 -4.43 -13.53 1.38
C LEU A 258 -2.97 -13.09 1.57
N ARG A 259 -2.62 -12.61 2.77
CA ARG A 259 -1.24 -12.29 3.12
C ARG A 259 -0.31 -13.49 2.96
N ALA A 260 -0.70 -14.66 3.48
CA ALA A 260 0.10 -15.88 3.32
C ALA A 260 0.29 -16.25 1.84
N ALA A 261 -0.76 -16.09 1.02
CA ALA A 261 -0.71 -16.33 -0.41
C ALA A 261 0.23 -15.36 -1.14
N LEU A 262 0.21 -14.07 -0.79
CA LEU A 262 1.18 -13.08 -1.32
C LEU A 262 2.63 -13.45 -0.95
N MET A 263 2.83 -14.01 0.25
CA MET A 263 4.15 -14.45 0.72
C MET A 263 4.65 -15.75 0.07
N VAL A 264 3.84 -16.44 -0.74
CA VAL A 264 4.33 -17.56 -1.57
C VAL A 264 5.27 -17.05 -2.67
N ARG A 265 5.02 -15.84 -3.20
CA ARG A 265 5.84 -15.19 -4.23
C ARG A 265 6.20 -13.75 -3.80
N PRO A 266 7.01 -13.58 -2.74
CA PRO A 266 7.30 -12.26 -2.16
C PRO A 266 8.02 -11.34 -3.15
N ASN A 267 8.75 -11.92 -4.11
CA ASN A 267 9.41 -11.19 -5.20
C ASN A 267 8.45 -10.31 -6.01
N LEU A 268 7.17 -10.69 -6.17
CA LEU A 268 6.20 -9.85 -6.88
C LEU A 268 6.00 -8.53 -6.15
N PHE A 269 5.76 -8.60 -4.83
CA PHE A 269 5.63 -7.42 -4.00
C PHE A 269 6.89 -6.55 -4.00
N VAL A 270 8.06 -7.15 -3.83
CA VAL A 270 9.33 -6.40 -3.83
C VAL A 270 9.58 -5.74 -5.19
N THR A 271 9.28 -6.43 -6.30
CA THR A 271 9.39 -5.87 -7.66
C THR A 271 8.47 -4.66 -7.81
N THR A 272 7.21 -4.79 -7.40
CA THR A 272 6.23 -3.69 -7.46
C THR A 272 6.67 -2.50 -6.60
N LEU A 273 7.11 -2.75 -5.37
CA LEU A 273 7.61 -1.68 -4.51
C LEU A 273 8.83 -0.99 -5.11
N THR A 274 9.76 -1.75 -5.68
CA THR A 274 10.95 -1.22 -6.37
C THR A 274 10.54 -0.35 -7.56
N GLU A 275 9.55 -0.75 -8.35
CA GLU A 275 9.01 0.04 -9.46
C GLU A 275 8.38 1.36 -8.97
N LYS A 276 7.58 1.32 -7.91
CA LYS A 276 6.98 2.53 -7.32
C LYS A 276 8.06 3.46 -6.77
N LEU A 277 9.07 2.91 -6.10
CA LEU A 277 10.18 3.67 -5.54
C LEU A 277 11.01 4.33 -6.65
N LEU A 278 11.31 3.60 -7.74
CA LEU A 278 12.01 4.14 -8.90
C LEU A 278 11.20 5.24 -9.59
N THR A 279 9.89 5.03 -9.78
CA THR A 279 8.97 6.05 -10.32
C THR A 279 9.04 7.35 -9.51
N TYR A 280 9.00 7.23 -8.18
CA TYR A 280 9.10 8.37 -7.27
C TYR A 280 10.48 9.04 -7.34
N ALA A 281 11.56 8.26 -7.35
CA ALA A 281 12.93 8.76 -7.43
C ALA A 281 13.21 9.54 -8.74
N LEU A 282 12.66 9.06 -9.85
CA LEU A 282 12.83 9.67 -11.17
C LEU A 282 11.88 10.85 -11.40
N GLY A 283 10.71 10.86 -10.76
CA GLY A 283 9.65 11.85 -11.01
C GLY A 283 8.97 11.68 -12.37
N ARG A 284 9.07 10.48 -12.96
CA ARG A 284 8.37 10.05 -14.18
C ARG A 284 7.96 8.58 -14.03
N GLY A 285 6.99 8.13 -14.82
CA GLY A 285 6.69 6.70 -14.93
C GLY A 285 7.92 5.91 -15.41
N VAL A 286 8.03 4.66 -14.95
CA VAL A 286 9.01 3.73 -15.49
C VAL A 286 8.67 3.36 -16.94
N GLU A 287 9.69 3.10 -17.74
CA GLU A 287 9.57 2.67 -19.12
C GLU A 287 10.10 1.24 -19.29
N TYR A 288 9.86 0.64 -20.46
CA TYR A 288 10.29 -0.74 -20.74
C TYR A 288 11.80 -0.95 -20.53
N HIS A 289 12.60 0.08 -20.76
CA HIS A 289 14.06 0.04 -20.61
C HIS A 289 14.53 0.14 -19.15
N ASP A 290 13.66 0.52 -18.20
CA ASP A 290 13.95 0.52 -16.76
C ASP A 290 13.81 -0.89 -16.14
N ALA A 291 13.11 -1.80 -16.82
CA ALA A 291 12.82 -3.15 -16.31
C ALA A 291 14.06 -4.00 -15.93
N PRO A 292 15.20 -3.95 -16.67
CA PRO A 292 16.43 -4.62 -16.24
C PRO A 292 16.95 -4.10 -14.88
N ALA A 293 16.87 -2.79 -14.63
CA ALA A 293 17.30 -2.21 -13.36
C ALA A 293 16.41 -2.67 -12.20
N ILE A 294 15.08 -2.62 -12.37
CA ILE A 294 14.13 -3.10 -11.35
C ILE A 294 14.38 -4.57 -10.99
N ARG A 295 14.63 -5.43 -11.99
CA ARG A 295 14.95 -6.85 -11.76
C ARG A 295 16.28 -7.04 -11.04
N ALA A 296 17.30 -6.24 -11.37
CA ALA A 296 18.60 -6.31 -10.71
C ALA A 296 18.47 -5.94 -9.22
N ILE A 297 17.86 -4.79 -8.92
CA ILE A 297 17.62 -4.31 -7.54
C ILE A 297 16.84 -5.34 -6.73
N THR A 298 15.75 -5.88 -7.30
CA THR A 298 14.93 -6.89 -6.62
C THR A 298 15.73 -8.17 -6.30
N ARG A 299 16.56 -8.63 -7.25
CA ARG A 299 17.39 -9.82 -7.07
C ARG A 299 18.48 -9.60 -6.03
N GLU A 300 19.17 -8.47 -6.09
CA GLU A 300 20.29 -8.16 -5.20
C GLU A 300 19.82 -7.90 -3.77
N SER A 301 18.72 -7.16 -3.59
CA SER A 301 18.12 -6.96 -2.27
C SER A 301 17.64 -8.24 -1.60
N ALA A 302 17.33 -9.30 -2.36
CA ALA A 302 16.99 -10.61 -1.80
C ALA A 302 18.12 -11.19 -0.96
N ALA A 303 19.39 -10.99 -1.36
CA ALA A 303 20.56 -11.45 -0.61
C ALA A 303 20.71 -10.71 0.74
N GLU A 304 20.13 -9.51 0.85
CA GLU A 304 20.13 -8.68 2.05
C GLU A 304 18.82 -8.78 2.86
N GLY A 305 17.96 -9.75 2.52
CA GLY A 305 16.68 -9.95 3.22
C GLY A 305 15.62 -8.90 2.88
N TYR A 306 15.73 -8.25 1.71
CA TYR A 306 14.86 -7.18 1.23
C TYR A 306 14.78 -5.97 2.16
N ARG A 307 15.92 -5.61 2.78
CA ARG A 307 16.04 -4.39 3.58
C ARG A 307 15.64 -3.17 2.78
N PHE A 308 14.92 -2.24 3.40
CA PHE A 308 14.49 -1.02 2.71
C PHE A 308 15.70 -0.21 2.21
N SER A 309 16.76 -0.08 3.00
CA SER A 309 17.96 0.64 2.55
C SER A 309 18.60 0.00 1.32
N SER A 310 18.49 -1.33 1.17
CA SER A 310 19.00 -2.07 0.01
C SER A 310 18.28 -1.69 -1.27
N LEU A 311 16.94 -1.60 -1.23
CA LEU A 311 16.14 -1.16 -2.38
C LEU A 311 16.44 0.30 -2.74
N ILE A 312 16.57 1.18 -1.74
CA ILE A 312 16.88 2.60 -1.94
C ILE A 312 18.26 2.76 -2.56
N LEU A 313 19.27 2.05 -2.05
CA LEU A 313 20.63 2.09 -2.59
C LEU A 313 20.65 1.55 -4.02
N GLY A 314 19.99 0.42 -4.28
CA GLY A 314 19.87 -0.14 -5.62
C GLY A 314 19.22 0.83 -6.62
N VAL A 315 18.21 1.61 -6.20
CA VAL A 315 17.64 2.69 -7.03
C VAL A 315 18.69 3.77 -7.30
N ILE A 316 19.42 4.22 -6.29
CA ILE A 316 20.43 5.30 -6.41
C ILE A 316 21.62 4.89 -7.29
N GLU A 317 22.01 3.62 -7.24
CA GLU A 317 23.09 3.05 -8.05
C GLU A 317 22.65 2.68 -9.47
N SER A 318 21.34 2.64 -9.72
CA SER A 318 20.82 2.20 -11.01
C SER A 318 21.11 3.18 -12.14
N PRO A 319 21.35 2.69 -13.38
CA PRO A 319 21.54 3.54 -14.55
C PRO A 319 20.40 4.56 -14.78
N PRO A 320 19.10 4.21 -14.64
CA PRO A 320 18.02 5.18 -14.79
C PRO A 320 18.13 6.40 -13.85
N PHE A 321 18.66 6.20 -12.64
CA PHE A 321 18.82 7.26 -11.65
C PHE A 321 20.08 8.09 -11.90
N GLN A 322 21.22 7.42 -12.12
CA GLN A 322 22.52 8.10 -12.28
C GLN A 322 22.66 8.83 -13.62
N MET A 323 22.08 8.30 -14.68
CA MET A 323 22.21 8.86 -16.04
C MET A 323 21.05 9.81 -16.39
N ARG A 324 20.37 10.37 -15.39
CA ARG A 324 19.28 11.33 -15.59
C ARG A 324 19.82 12.55 -16.33
N ARG A 325 19.55 12.63 -17.64
CA ARG A 325 19.79 13.85 -18.42
C ARG A 325 18.94 14.97 -17.82
N SER A 326 19.57 16.06 -17.37
CA SER A 326 18.85 17.33 -17.27
C SER A 326 18.29 17.62 -18.66
N LEU A 327 17.02 18.03 -18.74
CA LEU A 327 16.52 18.69 -19.94
C LEU A 327 17.40 19.93 -20.14
N GLY A 328 18.43 19.79 -20.96
CA GLY A 328 19.24 20.91 -21.40
C GLY A 328 18.30 21.84 -22.14
N THR A 329 18.30 23.11 -21.75
CA THR A 329 17.77 24.18 -22.56
C THR A 329 18.53 24.17 -23.89
N ASP A 330 17.96 23.50 -24.89
CA ASP A 330 18.32 23.74 -26.30
C ASP A 330 17.84 25.16 -26.61
N HIS A 331 18.70 26.13 -26.31
CA HIS A 331 18.70 27.42 -26.98
C HIS A 331 19.35 27.20 -28.34
N ASP A 332 18.55 26.74 -29.30
CA ASP A 332 18.90 26.86 -30.71
C ASP A 332 18.83 28.35 -31.11
N HIS A 333 19.97 28.83 -31.57
CA HIS A 333 20.16 30.13 -32.24
C HIS A 333 19.87 30.01 -33.74
#